data_AF-A0A1I2VTM7-F1
#
_entry.id   AF-A0A1I2VTM7-F1
#
_cell.length_a   1.000
_cell.length_b   1.000
_cell.length_c   1.000
_cell.angle_alpha   90.00
_cell.angle_beta   90.00
_cell.angle_gamma   90.00
#
_symmetry.space_group_name_H-M   'P 1'
#
loop_
_entity.id
_entity.type
_entity.pdbx_description
1 polymer ?
#
loop_
_entity_poly.entity_id
_entity_poly.type
_entity_poly.pdbx_seq_one_letter_code
_entity_poly.pdbx_strand_id
1 'polypeptide(L)'
;MAPWTHKDVETWMVQAERADPRIRNAGETRPLTWPDRHVSDPEARKALKLWIWCEARGYAFFDLCTRRGIPYTTALRRKNLAVDRIVMLLNLEASLADDHLVADAGRTSPKLGDLDAP
;
A
#
# COMPACT_ATOMS: atom_id res chain seq x y z
N MET A 1 -14.47 5.79 0.49
CA MET A 1 -13.68 5.04 1.50
C MET A 1 -12.87 6.05 2.33
N ALA A 2 -12.52 5.80 3.59
CA ALA A 2 -11.63 6.71 4.31
C ALA A 2 -10.21 6.67 3.71
N PRO A 3 -9.47 7.79 3.66
CA PRO A 3 -8.11 7.81 3.13
C PRO A 3 -7.19 6.97 4.01
N TRP A 4 -6.28 6.23 3.38
CA TRP A 4 -5.22 5.49 4.05
C TRP A 4 -4.32 6.45 4.83
N THR A 5 -4.04 6.10 6.08
CA THR A 5 -3.05 6.78 6.91
C THR A 5 -1.76 5.97 6.99
N HIS A 6 -0.69 6.59 7.51
CA HIS A 6 0.58 5.89 7.76
C HIS A 6 0.37 4.72 8.71
N LYS A 7 -0.39 4.95 9.78
CA LYS A 7 -0.67 3.93 10.80
C LYS A 7 -1.41 2.74 10.20
N ASP A 8 -2.36 2.98 9.30
CA ASP A 8 -3.07 1.89 8.63
C ASP A 8 -2.11 1.07 7.78
N VAL A 9 -1.36 1.73 6.89
CA VAL A 9 -0.39 1.06 6.01
C VAL A 9 0.61 0.23 6.81
N GLU A 10 1.18 0.82 7.86
CA GLU A 10 2.10 0.14 8.77
C GLU A 10 1.46 -1.06 9.47
N THR A 11 0.26 -0.90 10.03
CA THR A 11 -0.47 -1.97 10.74
C THR A 11 -0.77 -3.13 9.80
N TRP A 12 -1.26 -2.85 8.60
CA TRP A 12 -1.59 -3.87 7.60
C TRP A 12 -0.36 -4.64 7.12
N MET A 13 0.78 -3.96 6.91
CA MET A 13 2.02 -4.64 6.51
C MET A 13 2.58 -5.53 7.64
N VAL A 14 2.54 -5.08 8.89
CA VAL A 14 2.99 -5.88 10.04
C VAL A 14 2.07 -7.07 10.28
N GLN A 15 0.76 -6.88 10.19
CA GLN A 15 -0.21 -7.98 10.30
C GLN A 15 -0.01 -9.01 9.19
N ALA A 16 0.21 -8.56 7.95
CA ALA A 16 0.47 -9.45 6.84
C ALA A 16 1.79 -10.25 7.00
N GLU A 17 2.84 -9.65 7.56
CA GLU A 17 4.09 -10.37 7.88
C GLU A 17 3.91 -11.37 9.04
N ARG A 18 2.99 -11.09 9.98
CA ARG A 18 2.65 -11.99 11.09
C ARG A 18 1.75 -13.16 10.67
N ALA A 19 0.99 -13.01 9.60
CA ALA A 19 0.06 -14.03 9.13
C ALA A 19 0.82 -15.32 8.76
N ASP A 20 0.25 -16.47 9.13
CA ASP A 20 0.87 -17.77 8.84
C ASP A 20 0.96 -17.97 7.32
N PRO A 21 2.17 -18.15 6.73
CA PRO A 21 2.32 -18.36 5.30
C PRO A 21 1.62 -19.62 4.76
N ARG A 22 1.19 -20.54 5.63
CA ARG A 22 0.35 -21.69 5.27
C ARG A 22 -1.11 -21.31 4.98
N ILE A 23 -1.59 -20.20 5.54
CA ILE A 23 -2.93 -19.68 5.32
C ILE A 23 -2.85 -18.65 4.19
N ARG A 24 -3.02 -19.13 2.95
CA ARG A 24 -3.05 -18.26 1.77
C ARG A 24 -4.35 -17.45 1.71
N ASN A 25 -4.41 -16.36 2.46
CA ASN A 25 -5.43 -15.35 2.25
C ASN A 25 -4.98 -14.43 1.11
N ALA A 26 -5.67 -14.52 -0.03
CA ALA A 26 -5.36 -13.75 -1.24
C ALA A 26 -5.47 -12.21 -1.03
N GLY A 27 -6.22 -11.78 0.00
CA GLY A 27 -6.29 -10.37 0.42
C GLY A 27 -5.12 -9.94 1.33
N GLU A 28 -4.55 -10.84 2.13
CA GLU A 28 -3.54 -10.54 3.16
C GLU A 28 -2.10 -10.53 2.62
N THR A 29 -1.86 -11.13 1.46
CA THR A 29 -0.54 -11.03 0.78
C THR A 29 -0.36 -9.67 0.09
N ARG A 30 -1.44 -8.94 -0.16
CA ARG A 30 -1.41 -7.65 -0.87
C ARG A 30 -0.57 -6.59 -0.14
N PRO A 31 -0.67 -6.38 1.18
CA PRO A 31 0.18 -5.44 1.91
C PRO A 31 1.69 -5.73 1.81
N LEU A 32 2.11 -7.00 1.79
CA LEU A 32 3.53 -7.36 1.67
C LEU A 32 4.12 -7.02 0.29
N THR A 33 3.29 -6.90 -0.74
CA THR A 33 3.73 -6.48 -2.08
C THR A 33 3.85 -4.97 -2.24
N TRP A 34 3.25 -4.17 -1.36
CA TRP A 34 3.27 -2.71 -1.47
C TRP A 34 4.67 -2.11 -1.53
N PRO A 35 5.66 -2.53 -0.72
CA PRO A 35 7.02 -2.01 -0.84
C PRO A 35 7.62 -2.24 -2.22
N ASP A 36 7.38 -3.40 -2.84
CA ASP A 36 7.92 -3.71 -4.18
C ASP A 36 7.19 -2.96 -5.29
N ARG A 37 5.88 -2.73 -5.14
CA ARG A 37 5.05 -2.07 -6.14
C ARG A 37 5.18 -0.55 -6.12
N HIS A 38 5.27 0.06 -4.94
CA HIS A 38 5.10 1.50 -4.77
C HIS A 38 6.39 2.25 -4.43
N VAL A 39 7.44 1.56 -3.97
CA VAL A 39 8.69 2.19 -3.50
C VAL A 39 9.81 1.91 -4.49
N SER A 40 10.19 2.91 -5.29
CA SER A 40 11.26 2.80 -6.29
C SER A 40 12.66 2.82 -5.67
N ASP A 41 12.87 3.60 -4.60
CA ASP A 41 14.16 3.67 -3.91
C ASP A 41 14.47 2.33 -3.20
N PRO A 42 15.53 1.60 -3.61
CA PRO A 42 15.84 0.29 -3.06
C PRO A 42 16.24 0.38 -1.58
N GLU A 43 16.85 1.47 -1.12
CA GLU A 43 17.26 1.62 0.28
C GLU A 43 16.07 1.96 1.17
N ALA A 44 15.13 2.77 0.69
CA ALA A 44 13.85 3.01 1.35
C ALA A 44 13.03 1.71 1.46
N ARG A 45 12.98 0.93 0.38
CA ARG A 45 12.30 -0.36 0.36
C ARG A 45 12.91 -1.36 1.34
N LYS A 46 14.25 -1.48 1.36
CA LYS A 46 14.96 -2.35 2.31
C LYS A 46 14.71 -1.92 3.75
N ALA A 47 14.79 -0.62 4.05
CA ALA A 47 14.54 -0.10 5.40
C ALA A 47 13.12 -0.42 5.87
N LEU A 48 12.12 -0.24 5.00
CA LEU A 48 10.73 -0.58 5.30
C LEU A 48 10.55 -2.08 5.56
N LYS A 49 11.05 -2.95 4.68
CA LYS A 49 10.97 -4.41 4.86
C LYS A 49 11.66 -4.87 6.15
N LEU A 50 12.80 -4.28 6.48
CA LEU A 50 13.53 -4.57 7.71
C LEU A 50 12.70 -4.18 8.95
N TRP A 51 12.09 -2.99 8.92
CA TRP A 51 11.22 -2.53 10.00
C TRP A 51 9.99 -3.43 10.17
N ILE A 52 9.31 -3.80 9.07
CA ILE A 52 8.17 -4.74 9.10
C ILE A 52 8.57 -6.06 9.76
N TRP A 53 9.71 -6.62 9.35
CA TRP A 53 10.24 -7.87 9.92
C TRP A 53 10.49 -7.77 11.43
N CYS A 54 11.03 -6.64 11.88
CA CYS A 54 11.27 -6.36 13.30
C CYS A 54 9.96 -6.32 14.10
N GLU A 55 9.01 -5.47 13.68
CA GLU A 55 7.72 -5.30 14.34
C GLU A 55 6.90 -6.59 14.38
N ALA A 56 6.93 -7.36 13.29
CA ALA A 56 6.21 -8.62 13.20
C ALA A 56 6.71 -9.64 14.23
N ARG A 57 8.02 -9.66 14.52
CA ARG A 57 8.69 -10.64 15.39
C ARG A 57 9.00 -10.11 16.79
N GLY A 58 8.65 -8.86 17.10
CA GLY A 58 8.92 -8.23 18.39
C GLY A 58 10.38 -7.84 18.62
N TYR A 59 11.15 -7.64 17.54
CA TYR A 59 12.52 -7.10 17.63
C TYR A 59 12.53 -5.58 17.60
N ALA A 60 13.46 -4.97 18.34
CA ALA A 60 13.70 -3.54 18.24
C ALA A 60 14.39 -3.19 16.92
N PHE A 61 13.79 -2.28 16.14
CA PHE A 61 14.38 -1.81 14.87
C PHE A 61 15.75 -1.15 15.09
N PHE A 62 15.89 -0.38 16.17
CA PHE A 62 17.15 0.25 16.58
C PHE A 62 18.29 -0.75 16.75
N ASP A 63 18.05 -1.85 17.46
CA ASP A 63 19.06 -2.88 17.73
C ASP A 63 19.52 -3.54 16.44
N LEU A 64 18.59 -3.82 15.53
CA LEU A 64 18.92 -4.44 14.25
C LEU A 64 19.68 -3.49 13.32
N CYS A 65 19.33 -2.21 13.30
CA CYS A 65 20.09 -1.17 12.61
C CYS A 65 21.54 -1.13 13.13
N THR A 66 21.70 -1.10 14.45
CA THR A 66 23.02 -1.06 15.11
C THR A 66 23.86 -2.29 14.75
N ARG A 67 23.29 -3.50 14.82
CA ARG A 67 23.98 -4.75 14.46
C ARG A 67 24.40 -4.81 12.99
N ARG A 68 23.67 -4.12 12.10
CA ARG A 68 23.97 -4.06 10.66
C ARG A 68 24.83 -2.86 10.26
N GLY A 69 25.28 -2.04 11.21
CA GLY A 69 26.05 -0.82 10.93
C GLY A 69 25.26 0.25 10.17
N ILE A 70 23.93 0.21 10.23
CA ILE A 70 23.05 1.17 9.55
C ILE A 70 22.70 2.28 10.54
N PRO A 71 22.92 3.57 10.22
CA PRO A 71 22.48 4.66 11.08
C PRO A 71 20.96 4.64 11.27
N TYR A 72 20.51 4.52 12.52
CA TYR A 72 19.09 4.41 12.86
C TYR A 72 18.26 5.57 12.29
N THR A 73 18.76 6.81 12.41
CA THR A 73 18.08 8.01 11.90
C THR A 73 17.89 7.96 10.38
N THR A 74 18.91 7.51 9.64
CA THR A 74 18.82 7.31 8.19
C THR A 74 17.83 6.20 7.85
N ALA A 75 17.88 5.06 8.53
CA ALA A 75 16.96 3.95 8.31
C ALA A 75 15.50 4.35 8.58
N LEU A 76 15.26 5.07 9.68
CA LEU A 76 13.94 5.57 10.05
C LEU A 76 13.40 6.56 9.02
N ARG A 77 14.22 7.51 8.57
CA ARG A 77 13.83 8.46 7.52
C ARG A 77 13.48 7.74 6.21
N ARG A 78 14.26 6.73 5.83
CA ARG A 78 14.05 5.91 4.63
C ARG A 78 12.78 5.07 4.73
N LYS A 79 12.51 4.47 5.91
CA LYS A 79 11.24 3.78 6.20
C LYS A 79 10.06 4.73 6.06
N ASN A 80 10.11 5.92 6.65
CA ASN A 80 9.01 6.88 6.59
C ASN A 80 8.75 7.33 5.14
N LEU A 81 9.79 7.64 4.37
CA LEU A 81 9.66 8.00 2.96
C LEU A 81 8.98 6.89 2.14
N ALA A 82 9.28 5.63 2.43
CA ALA A 82 8.61 4.49 1.81
C ALA A 82 7.11 4.41 2.18
N VAL A 83 6.76 4.62 3.45
CA VAL A 83 5.37 4.65 3.92
C VAL A 83 4.60 5.81 3.28
N ASP A 84 5.15 7.02 3.28
CA ASP A 84 4.56 8.21 2.65
C ASP A 84 4.19 7.92 1.20
N ARG A 85 5.12 7.27 0.48
CA ARG A 85 4.92 6.92 -0.94
C ARG A 85 3.81 5.91 -1.14
N ILE A 86 3.74 4.88 -0.29
CA ILE A 86 2.68 3.87 -0.35
C ILE A 86 1.33 4.52 -0.05
N VAL A 87 1.23 5.31 1.02
CA VAL A 87 -0.01 6.03 1.41
C VAL A 87 -0.51 6.91 0.27
N MET A 88 0.37 7.73 -0.30
CA MET A 88 0.04 8.59 -1.44
C MET A 88 -0.53 7.80 -2.61
N LEU A 89 0.13 6.69 -2.99
CA LEU A 89 -0.28 5.90 -4.15
C LEU A 89 -1.56 5.09 -3.90
N LEU A 90 -1.77 4.55 -2.70
CA LEU A 90 -3.01 3.87 -2.36
C LEU A 90 -4.21 4.81 -2.37
N ASN A 91 -4.03 6.04 -1.87
CA ASN A 91 -5.08 7.06 -1.90
C ASN A 91 -5.36 7.54 -3.33
N LEU A 92 -4.33 7.68 -4.15
CA LEU A 92 -4.49 8.00 -5.58
C LEU A 92 -5.25 6.88 -6.31
N GLU A 93 -4.86 5.62 -6.11
CA GLU A 93 -5.54 4.45 -6.70
C GLU A 93 -7.02 4.39 -6.27
N ALA A 94 -7.33 4.69 -5.01
CA ALA A 94 -8.71 4.75 -4.52
C ALA A 94 -9.51 5.88 -5.18
N SER A 95 -8.93 7.08 -5.29
CA SER A 95 -9.59 8.22 -5.96
C SER A 95 -9.86 7.94 -7.44
N LEU A 96 -8.90 7.33 -8.15
CA LEU A 96 -9.07 6.98 -9.55
C LEU A 96 -10.12 5.90 -9.78
N ALA A 97 -10.24 4.94 -8.84
CA ALA A 97 -11.27 3.91 -8.90
C ALA A 97 -12.68 4.50 -8.69
N ASP A 98 -12.83 5.45 -7.77
CA ASP A 98 -14.10 6.14 -7.51
C ASP A 98 -14.53 6.99 -8.73
N ASP A 99 -13.61 7.72 -9.36
CA ASP A 99 -13.91 8.52 -10.57
C ASP A 99 -14.30 7.65 -11.78
N HIS A 100 -13.69 6.47 -11.94
CA HIS A 100 -13.98 5.58 -13.06
C HIS A 100 -15.38 4.94 -12.95
N LEU A 101 -15.92 4.77 -11.75
CA LEU A 101 -17.30 4.30 -11.53
C LEU A 101 -18.33 5.39 -11.85
N VAL A 102 -18.00 6.67 -11.64
CA VAL A 102 -18.87 7.80 -12.00
C VAL A 102 -18.91 8.00 -13.52
N ALA A 103 -17.78 7.82 -14.21
CA ALA A 103 -17.71 7.99 -15.66
C ALA A 103 -18.52 6.93 -16.45
N ASP A 104 -18.63 5.71 -15.94
CA ASP A 104 -19.37 4.62 -16.61
C ASP A 104 -20.90 4.75 -16.43
N ALA A 105 -21.35 5.39 -15.34
CA ALA A 105 -22.76 5.71 -15.12
C ALA A 105 -23.30 6.84 -16.02
N GLY A 106 -22.41 7.63 -16.65
CA GLY A 106 -22.76 8.70 -17.57
C GLY A 106 -22.93 8.29 -19.03
N ARG A 107 -22.66 7.02 -19.38
CA ARG A 107 -22.75 6.49 -20.74
C ARG A 107 -24.07 5.74 -20.99
N THR A 108 -25.20 6.28 -20.52
CA THR A 108 -26.50 5.94 -21.10
C THR A 108 -26.64 6.68 -22.43
N SER A 109 -26.31 6.00 -23.53
CA SER A 109 -26.67 6.48 -24.87
C SER A 109 -28.19 6.74 -24.91
N PRO A 110 -28.65 7.92 -25.35
CA PRO A 110 -30.06 8.08 -25.67
C PRO A 110 -30.37 7.14 -26.83
N LYS A 111 -31.21 6.13 -26.58
CA LYS A 111 -31.88 5.43 -27.69
C LYS A 111 -32.78 6.47 -28.34
N LEU A 112 -32.34 6.95 -29.50
CA LEU A 112 -33.11 7.76 -30.43
C LEU A 112 -34.40 6.98 -30.73
N GLY A 113 -35.49 7.41 -30.11
CA GLY A 113 -36.83 7.01 -30.48
C GLY A 113 -37.23 7.63 -31.81
N ASP A 114 -38.20 6.97 -32.44
CA ASP A 114 -39.10 7.48 -33.45
C ASP A 114 -38.55 7.68 -34.86
N LEU A 115 -38.66 6.62 -35.65
CA LEU A 115 -39.07 6.73 -37.06
C LEU A 115 -40.39 5.97 -37.21
N ASP A 116 -41.45 6.68 -36.86
CA ASP A 116 -42.81 6.43 -37.29
C ASP A 116 -42.93 6.94 -38.74
N ALA A 117 -43.32 6.07 -39.67
CA ALA A 117 -43.81 6.49 -40.98
C ALA A 117 -44.75 5.42 -41.55
N PRO A 118 -45.94 5.82 -42.05
CA PRO A 118 -46.98 4.91 -42.56
C PRO A 118 -46.65 4.26 -43.91
#